data_AF-A0A4Y1ZAY2-F1
#
_entry.id   AF-A0A4Y1ZAY2-F1
#
_cell.length_a   1.000
_cell.length_b   1.000
_cell.length_c   1.000
_cell.angle_alpha   90.00
_cell.angle_beta   90.00
_cell.angle_gamma   90.00
#
_symmetry.space_group_name_H-M   'P 1'
#
loop_
_entity.id
_entity.type
_entity.pdbx_description
1 polymer ?
#
loop_
_entity_poly.entity_id
_entity_poly.type
_entity_poly.pdbx_seq_one_letter_code
_entity_poly.pdbx_strand_id
1 'polypeptide(L)'
;MMTHSLVSKMKKELSLIQPSDILKFDQEASAIPGIIKLTIGEPDFNTPEHVKEAGRRSIDNNRSHYAPPNGTPELRQAISHFSRKVWPVLQCGS
;
A
#
# COMPACT_ATOMS: atom_id res chain seq x y z
N MET A 1 36.41 19.78 2.49
CA MET A 1 35.98 18.73 3.41
C MET A 1 34.80 18.02 2.75
N MET A 2 35.05 17.05 1.86
CA MET A 2 33.98 16.37 1.12
C MET A 2 33.74 15.00 1.73
N THR A 3 32.55 14.84 2.29
CA THR A 3 32.03 13.63 2.90
C THR A 3 32.18 12.44 1.96
N HIS A 4 33.00 11.45 2.32
CA HIS A 4 32.93 10.13 1.71
C HIS A 4 31.57 9.52 2.04
N SER A 5 30.63 9.75 1.13
CA SER A 5 29.23 9.42 1.29
C SER A 5 29.04 7.90 1.28
N LEU A 6 28.21 7.39 2.21
CA LEU A 6 27.77 5.99 2.26
C LEU A 6 27.12 5.53 0.94
N VAL A 7 26.73 6.47 0.07
CA VAL A 7 26.26 6.24 -1.29
C VAL A 7 27.24 5.38 -2.11
N SER A 8 28.56 5.51 -1.91
CA SER A 8 29.55 4.68 -2.64
C SER A 8 29.54 3.21 -2.22
N LYS A 9 28.94 2.88 -1.07
CA LYS A 9 28.76 1.52 -0.55
C LYS A 9 27.39 0.93 -0.89
N MET A 10 26.51 1.71 -1.52
CA MET A 10 25.19 1.22 -1.96
C MET A 10 25.32 0.35 -3.21
N LYS A 11 24.31 -0.48 -3.46
CA LYS A 11 24.22 -1.28 -4.69
C LYS A 11 24.23 -0.38 -5.91
N LYS A 12 25.08 -0.70 -6.89
CA LYS A 12 25.27 0.13 -8.10
C LYS A 12 24.00 0.20 -8.94
N GLU A 13 23.17 -0.83 -8.89
CA GLU A 13 21.89 -0.92 -9.61
C GLU A 13 20.90 0.17 -9.16
N LEU A 14 21.06 0.73 -7.96
CA LEU A 14 20.21 1.82 -7.49
C LEU A 14 20.38 3.10 -8.32
N SER A 15 21.53 3.31 -8.98
CA SER A 15 21.71 4.46 -9.88
C SER A 15 20.94 4.31 -11.19
N LEU A 16 20.40 3.12 -11.49
CA LEU A 16 19.58 2.86 -12.67
C LEU A 16 18.11 3.20 -12.45
N ILE A 17 17.67 3.32 -11.19
CA ILE A 17 16.30 3.66 -10.85
C ILE A 17 16.10 5.15 -11.12
N GLN A 18 15.26 5.46 -12.11
CA GLN A 18 14.90 6.82 -12.45
C GLN A 18 13.92 7.40 -11.42
N PRO A 19 13.95 8.73 -11.18
CA PRO A 19 12.91 9.41 -10.43
C PRO A 19 11.52 9.18 -11.05
N SER A 20 10.47 9.21 -10.22
CA SER A 20 9.09 9.00 -10.69
C SER A 20 8.56 10.23 -11.44
N ASP A 21 8.23 10.06 -12.72
CA ASP A 21 7.61 11.10 -13.54
C ASP A 21 6.23 11.51 -13.01
N ILE A 22 5.46 10.56 -12.45
CA ILE A 22 4.14 10.84 -11.84
C ILE A 22 4.31 11.77 -10.64
N LEU A 23 5.28 11.50 -9.77
CA LEU A 23 5.53 12.34 -8.58
C LEU A 23 6.05 13.72 -8.98
N LYS A 24 6.93 13.79 -9.99
CA LYS A 24 7.44 15.06 -10.51
C LYS A 24 6.32 15.92 -11.07
N PHE A 25 5.47 15.33 -11.91
CA PHE A 25 4.31 16.02 -12.49
C PHE A 25 3.33 16.48 -11.41
N ASP A 26 2.96 15.62 -10.45
CA ASP A 26 2.04 16.00 -9.38
C ASP A 26 2.61 17.14 -8.52
N GLN A 27 3.91 17.13 -8.24
CA GLN A 27 4.59 18.20 -7.50
C GLN A 27 4.53 19.54 -8.25
N GLU A 28 4.83 19.55 -9.55
CA GLU A 28 4.76 20.76 -10.38
C GLU A 28 3.32 21.28 -10.50
N ALA A 29 2.36 20.39 -10.75
CA ALA A 29 0.95 20.72 -10.86
C ALA A 29 0.37 21.27 -9.54
N SER A 30 0.77 20.70 -8.40
CA SER A 30 0.35 21.13 -7.05
C SER A 30 0.70 22.57 -6.70
N ALA A 31 1.73 23.13 -7.35
CA ALA A 31 2.14 24.52 -7.13
C ALA A 31 1.19 25.54 -7.77
N ILE A 32 0.28 25.09 -8.64
CA ILE A 32 -0.66 25.96 -9.37
C ILE A 32 -1.90 26.22 -8.49
N PRO A 33 -2.13 27.47 -8.04
CA PRO A 33 -3.30 27.79 -7.22
C PRO A 33 -4.61 27.50 -7.95
N GLY A 34 -5.56 26.84 -7.26
CA GLY A 34 -6.90 26.56 -7.79
C GLY A 34 -6.97 25.39 -8.78
N ILE A 35 -5.88 24.64 -8.96
CA ILE A 35 -5.89 23.45 -9.82
C ILE A 35 -6.81 22.34 -9.27
N ILE A 36 -7.58 21.73 -10.16
CA ILE A 36 -8.34 20.50 -9.86
C ILE A 36 -7.46 19.31 -10.22
N LYS A 37 -7.12 18.50 -9.22
CA LYS A 37 -6.25 17.34 -9.40
C LYS A 37 -7.05 16.11 -9.83
N LEU A 38 -6.72 15.58 -11.00
CA LEU A 38 -7.24 14.30 -11.52
C LEU A 38 -6.13 13.22 -11.52
N THR A 39 -5.11 13.42 -10.71
CA THR A 39 -3.91 12.57 -10.57
C THR A 39 -4.00 11.57 -9.41
N ILE A 40 -5.10 11.61 -8.65
CA ILE A 40 -5.28 10.80 -7.44
C ILE A 40 -5.52 9.34 -7.84
N GLY A 41 -4.66 8.44 -7.36
CA GLY A 41 -4.73 6.99 -7.63
C GLY A 41 -5.48 6.19 -6.56
N GLU A 42 -6.14 6.86 -5.62
CA GLU A 42 -6.92 6.26 -4.54
C GLU A 42 -8.37 6.76 -4.56
N PRO A 43 -9.32 6.00 -3.98
CA PRO A 43 -10.71 6.45 -3.91
C PRO A 43 -10.90 7.63 -2.97
N ASP A 44 -11.93 8.45 -3.24
CA ASP A 44 -12.28 9.65 -2.47
C ASP A 44 -13.15 9.37 -1.22
N PHE A 45 -13.64 8.14 -1.08
CA PHE A 45 -14.46 7.74 0.05
C PHE A 45 -13.64 7.34 1.28
N ASN A 46 -14.16 7.67 2.46
CA ASN A 46 -13.60 7.20 3.71
C ASN A 46 -13.71 5.67 3.85
N THR A 47 -12.77 5.07 4.56
CA THR A 47 -12.86 3.66 4.99
C THR A 47 -14.22 3.39 5.68
N PRO A 48 -14.94 2.31 5.32
CA PRO A 48 -16.23 1.98 5.93
C PRO A 48 -16.15 1.81 7.46
N GLU A 49 -17.20 2.22 8.19
CA GLU A 49 -17.16 2.28 9.66
C GLU A 49 -16.91 0.93 10.33
N HIS A 50 -17.50 -0.14 9.81
CA HIS A 50 -17.29 -1.50 10.34
C HIS A 50 -15.82 -1.95 10.26
N VAL A 51 -15.05 -1.46 9.27
CA VAL A 51 -13.62 -1.74 9.14
C VAL A 51 -12.83 -0.95 10.19
N LYS A 52 -13.16 0.34 10.38
CA LYS A 52 -12.55 1.19 11.42
C LYS A 52 -12.78 0.60 12.81
N GLU A 53 -13.99 0.15 13.11
CA GLU A 53 -14.30 -0.53 14.37
C GLU A 53 -13.52 -1.82 14.56
N ALA A 54 -13.36 -2.64 13.52
CA ALA A 54 -12.53 -3.85 13.59
C ALA A 54 -11.07 -3.51 13.92
N GLY A 55 -10.54 -2.43 13.34
CA GLY A 55 -9.23 -1.89 13.66
C GLY A 55 -9.12 -1.46 15.14
N ARG A 56 -10.09 -0.69 15.64
CA ARG A 56 -10.15 -0.29 17.05
C ARG A 56 -10.20 -1.50 17.99
N ARG A 57 -11.09 -2.46 17.73
CA ARG A 57 -11.16 -3.71 18.51
C ARG A 57 -9.85 -4.49 18.47
N SER A 58 -9.12 -4.48 17.35
CA SER A 58 -7.82 -5.15 17.25
C SER A 58 -6.80 -4.52 18.21
N ILE A 59 -6.81 -3.19 18.33
CA ILE A 59 -5.98 -2.44 19.28
C ILE A 59 -6.41 -2.78 20.71
N ASP A 60 -7.70 -2.69 21.03
CA ASP A 60 -8.23 -2.97 22.38
C ASP A 60 -7.90 -4.39 22.86
N ASN A 61 -7.82 -5.34 21.93
CA ASN A 61 -7.48 -6.75 22.20
C ASN A 61 -5.97 -7.04 22.14
N ASN A 62 -5.11 -6.02 22.11
CA ASN A 62 -3.64 -6.14 22.05
C ASN A 62 -3.14 -7.04 20.91
N ARG A 63 -3.80 -7.02 19.74
CA ARG A 63 -3.32 -7.73 18.54
C ARG A 63 -2.18 -6.96 17.86
N SER A 64 -1.08 -6.78 18.58
CA SER A 64 0.11 -6.00 18.17
C SER A 64 1.35 -6.85 17.91
N HIS A 65 1.31 -8.15 18.21
CA HIS A 65 2.41 -9.08 17.97
C HIS A 65 2.50 -9.48 16.49
N TYR A 66 3.67 -10.00 16.10
CA TYR A 66 3.94 -10.45 14.75
C TYR A 66 2.90 -11.46 14.26
N ALA A 67 2.33 -11.18 13.09
CA ALA A 67 1.60 -12.17 12.32
C ALA A 67 2.58 -13.15 11.64
N PRO A 68 2.11 -14.34 11.22
CA PRO A 68 2.87 -15.20 10.32
C PRO A 68 3.29 -14.45 9.04
N PRO A 69 4.40 -14.82 8.38
CA PRO A 69 4.89 -14.12 7.17
C PRO A 69 3.88 -14.04 6.02
N ASN A 70 2.95 -14.99 5.96
CA ASN A 70 1.88 -15.04 4.96
C ASN A 70 0.56 -14.41 5.44
N GLY A 71 0.54 -13.75 6.60
CA GLY A 71 -0.65 -13.18 7.22
C GLY A 71 -1.41 -14.15 8.13
N THR A 72 -2.38 -13.62 8.88
CA THR A 72 -3.16 -14.41 9.84
C THR A 72 -4.02 -15.47 9.13
N PRO A 73 -4.25 -16.65 9.75
CA PRO A 73 -5.12 -17.68 9.18
C PRO A 73 -6.53 -17.15 8.83
N GLU A 74 -7.10 -16.30 9.67
CA GLU A 74 -8.44 -15.73 9.49
C GLU A 74 -8.49 -14.82 8.25
N LEU A 75 -7.46 -13.99 8.05
CA LEU A 75 -7.38 -13.11 6.89
C LEU A 75 -7.25 -13.93 5.60
N ARG A 76 -6.39 -14.95 5.59
CA ARG A 76 -6.19 -15.81 4.41
C ARG A 76 -7.47 -16.56 4.03
N GLN A 77 -8.20 -17.08 5.01
CA GLN A 77 -9.48 -17.75 4.79
C GLN A 77 -10.54 -16.78 4.25
N ALA A 78 -10.64 -15.58 4.82
CA ALA A 78 -11.57 -14.54 4.36
C ALA A 78 -11.29 -14.11 2.92
N ILE A 79 -10.02 -13.90 2.54
CA ILE A 79 -9.61 -13.59 1.16
C ILE A 79 -9.99 -14.74 0.23
N SER A 80 -9.66 -15.98 0.59
CA SER A 80 -9.97 -17.16 -0.22
C SER A 80 -11.48 -17.30 -0.48
N HIS A 81 -12.30 -17.08 0.55
CA HIS A 81 -13.75 -17.07 0.42
C HIS A 81 -14.24 -15.91 -0.45
N PHE A 82 -13.76 -14.69 -0.23
CA PHE A 82 -14.13 -13.51 -1.01
C PHE A 82 -13.78 -13.68 -2.49
N SER A 83 -12.57 -14.13 -2.80
CA SER A 83 -12.12 -14.36 -4.17
C SER A 83 -13.00 -15.37 -4.91
N ARG A 84 -13.40 -16.48 -4.25
CA ARG A 84 -14.35 -17.44 -4.85
C ARG A 84 -15.73 -16.84 -5.10
N LYS A 85 -16.19 -15.96 -4.21
CA LYS A 85 -17.50 -15.29 -4.32
C LYS A 85 -17.51 -14.26 -5.45
N VAL A 86 -16.47 -13.44 -5.54
CA VAL A 86 -16.38 -12.33 -6.49
C VAL A 86 -15.91 -12.79 -7.87
N TRP A 87 -15.09 -13.83 -7.93
CA TRP A 87 -14.54 -14.36 -9.17
C TRP A 87 -14.83 -15.87 -9.31
N PRO A 88 -16.05 -16.24 -9.75
CA PRO A 88 -16.47 -17.64 -9.82
C PRO A 88 -15.58 -18.53 -10.69
N VAL A 89 -14.86 -17.95 -11.66
CA VAL A 89 -13.96 -18.70 -12.57
C VAL A 89 -12.63 -19.12 -11.92
N LEU A 90 -12.34 -18.69 -10.69
CA LEU A 90 -11.17 -19.17 -9.92
C LEU A 90 -11.44 -20.49 -9.16
N GLN A 91 -12.55 -21.17 -9.40
CA GLN A 91 -12.82 -22.51 -8.87
C GLN A 91 -12.06 -23.61 -9.65
N CYS A 92 -10.77 -23.43 -9.88
CA CYS A 92 -9.95 -24.46 -10.52
C CYS A 92 -9.10 -25.18 -9.46
N GLY A 93 -9.45 -26.44 -9.20
CA GLY A 93 -8.54 -27.50 -8.75
C GLY A 93 -8.14 -27.51 -7.27
N SER A 94 -8.73 -28.44 -6.53
CA SER A 94 -8.05 -29.22 -5.49
C SER A 94 -6.84 -29.96 -6.06
#